data_AF-A0A951CMJ8-F1
#
_entry.id   AF-A0A951CMJ8-F1
#
_cell.length_a   1.000
_cell.length_b   1.000
_cell.length_c   1.000
_cell.angle_alpha   90.00
_cell.angle_beta   90.00
_cell.angle_gamma   90.00
#
_symmetry.space_group_name_H-M   'P 1'
#
loop_
_entity.id
_entity.type
_entity.pdbx_description
1 polymer ?
#
loop_
_entity_poly.entity_id
_entity_poly.type
_entity_poly.pdbx_seq_one_letter_code
_entity_poly.pdbx_strand_id
1 'polypeptide(L)'
;MNVSDLAATPFRWASAIRHRRIFHPDGVLAEGSIERLAPANGGLPIPSSDVVARVSKAVGTPGALPDIIGLALRLTPQDSESPWDILLASAGSGVLGRTVGLRPVMSWTGQTLTSLMPLRYRQNYWWLRARV
;
A
#
# COMPACT_ATOMS: atom_id res chain seq x y z
N MET A 1 26.96 -8.99 -9.96
CA MET A 1 25.72 -8.19 -10.00
C MET A 1 24.62 -9.09 -10.52
N ASN A 2 23.53 -9.23 -9.77
CA ASN A 2 22.33 -9.94 -10.15
C ASN A 2 21.47 -9.04 -11.09
N VAL A 3 20.63 -9.62 -11.96
CA VAL A 3 19.67 -8.89 -12.82
C VAL A 3 18.82 -7.88 -12.03
N SER A 4 18.43 -8.20 -10.79
CA SER A 4 17.72 -7.28 -9.90
C SER A 4 18.56 -6.07 -9.50
N ASP A 5 19.89 -6.22 -9.37
CA ASP A 5 20.79 -5.12 -9.01
C ASP A 5 20.88 -4.10 -10.15
N LEU A 6 20.91 -4.60 -11.40
CA LEU A 6 20.85 -3.79 -12.60
C LEU A 6 19.52 -3.04 -12.68
N ALA A 7 18.40 -3.75 -12.51
CA ALA A 7 17.06 -3.15 -12.52
C ALA A 7 16.89 -2.09 -11.42
N ALA A 8 17.49 -2.29 -10.24
CA ALA A 8 17.42 -1.35 -9.12
C ALA A 8 18.30 -0.10 -9.29
N THR A 9 19.27 -0.10 -10.21
CA THR A 9 20.27 1.00 -10.34
C THR A 9 19.63 2.34 -10.70
N PRO A 10 18.74 2.46 -11.71
CA PRO A 10 18.07 3.72 -12.03
C PRO A 10 17.27 4.27 -10.85
N PHE A 11 16.59 3.40 -10.10
CA PHE A 11 15.79 3.80 -8.95
C PHE A 11 16.64 4.34 -7.79
N ARG A 12 17.82 3.74 -7.55
CA ARG A 12 18.79 4.25 -6.56
C ARG A 12 19.32 5.61 -6.95
N TRP A 13 19.69 5.79 -8.23
CA TRP A 13 20.18 7.06 -8.75
C TRP A 13 19.13 8.17 -8.65
N ALA A 14 17.91 7.90 -9.11
CA ALA A 14 16.81 8.84 -9.01
C ALA A 14 16.48 9.21 -7.55
N SER A 15 16.51 8.24 -6.63
CA SER A 15 16.32 8.51 -5.20
C SER A 15 17.44 9.38 -4.63
N ALA A 16 18.69 9.13 -5.02
CA ALA A 16 19.85 9.93 -4.60
C ALA A 16 19.74 11.37 -5.09
N ILE A 17 19.39 11.58 -6.36
CA ILE A 17 19.18 12.91 -6.96
C ILE A 17 18.03 13.65 -6.26
N ARG A 18 16.95 12.96 -5.89
CA ARG A 18 15.79 13.56 -5.19
C ARG A 18 16.05 13.77 -3.69
N HIS A 19 17.11 13.19 -3.12
CA HIS A 19 17.34 13.09 -1.67
C HIS A 19 16.14 12.53 -0.88
N ARG A 20 15.32 11.69 -1.54
CA ARG A 20 14.08 11.09 -1.00
C ARG A 20 13.84 9.74 -1.71
N ARG A 21 12.86 8.96 -1.23
CA ARG A 21 12.40 7.76 -1.96
C ARG A 21 11.93 8.16 -3.36
N ILE A 22 12.27 7.39 -4.40
CA ILE A 22 11.75 7.66 -5.75
C ILE A 22 10.23 7.55 -5.82
N PHE A 23 9.64 6.56 -5.12
CA PHE A 23 8.21 6.41 -4.96
C PHE A 23 7.81 6.63 -3.51
N HIS A 24 6.63 7.18 -3.30
CA HIS A 24 6.11 7.54 -1.98
C HIS A 24 7.04 8.49 -1.18
N PRO A 25 7.63 9.54 -1.82
CA PRO A 25 8.57 10.44 -1.14
C PRO A 25 7.93 11.20 0.01
N ASP A 26 6.67 11.60 -0.13
CA ASP A 26 5.95 12.43 0.82
C ASP A 26 4.89 11.59 1.52
N GLY A 27 5.00 11.46 2.84
CA GLY A 27 4.03 10.69 3.62
C GLY A 27 4.23 10.79 5.12
N VAL A 28 3.14 10.58 5.83
CA VAL A 28 3.02 10.68 7.29
C VAL A 28 2.92 9.27 7.86
N LEU A 29 3.65 9.01 8.94
CA LEU A 29 3.53 7.79 9.73
C LEU A 29 2.56 8.04 10.89
N ALA A 30 1.77 7.03 11.21
CA ALA A 30 0.88 7.03 12.36
C ALA A 30 0.91 5.65 13.02
N GLU A 31 0.78 5.63 14.34
CA GLU A 31 0.42 4.43 15.08
C GLU A 31 -1.10 4.32 15.12
N GLY A 32 -1.62 3.10 15.11
CA GLY A 32 -3.04 2.85 15.17
C GLY A 32 -3.33 1.38 15.41
N SER A 33 -4.58 0.98 15.23
CA SER A 33 -5.04 -0.39 15.43
C SER A 33 -5.93 -0.84 14.28
N ILE A 34 -5.91 -2.14 14.00
CA ILE A 34 -6.88 -2.81 13.13
C ILE A 34 -7.81 -3.63 14.01
N GLU A 35 -9.11 -3.50 13.77
CA GLU A 35 -10.12 -4.37 14.34
C GLU A 35 -10.61 -5.37 13.29
N ARG A 36 -10.56 -6.64 13.63
CA ARG A 36 -11.02 -7.72 12.78
C ARG A 36 -12.49 -8.01 13.03
N LEU A 37 -13.32 -7.73 12.03
CA LEU A 37 -14.76 -8.02 12.06
C LEU A 37 -15.14 -9.39 11.47
N ALA A 38 -14.26 -10.01 10.69
CA ALA A 38 -14.52 -11.33 10.12
C ALA A 38 -14.48 -12.44 11.21
N PRO A 39 -15.06 -13.64 10.98
CA PRO A 39 -14.85 -14.81 11.83
C PRO A 39 -13.41 -15.32 11.77
N ALA A 40 -12.84 -15.81 12.89
CA ALA A 40 -11.40 -16.11 13.04
C ALA A 40 -10.78 -16.89 11.86
N ASN A 41 -11.51 -17.83 11.27
CA ASN A 41 -11.05 -18.69 10.19
C ASN A 41 -11.43 -18.23 8.77
N GLY A 42 -12.09 -17.08 8.62
CA GLY A 42 -12.55 -16.54 7.34
C GLY A 42 -11.58 -15.53 6.74
N GLY A 43 -11.21 -15.70 5.47
CA GLY A 43 -10.40 -14.73 4.73
C GLY A 43 -8.90 -14.75 5.07
N LEU A 44 -8.24 -13.60 4.93
CA LEU A 44 -6.81 -13.45 5.21
C LEU A 44 -6.52 -13.52 6.72
N PRO A 45 -5.32 -14.00 7.13
CA PRO A 45 -4.94 -14.19 8.53
C PRO A 45 -4.50 -12.89 9.19
N ILE A 46 -5.36 -11.85 9.16
CA ILE A 46 -5.09 -10.54 9.75
C ILE A 46 -5.84 -10.46 11.09
N PRO A 47 -5.16 -10.54 12.25
CA PRO A 47 -5.79 -10.41 13.57
C PRO A 47 -6.09 -8.95 13.93
N SER A 48 -6.96 -8.73 14.93
CA SER A 48 -7.01 -7.43 15.59
C SER A 48 -5.66 -7.17 16.27
N SER A 49 -5.04 -6.03 15.99
CA SER A 49 -3.68 -5.73 16.46
C SER A 49 -3.33 -4.26 16.29
N ASP A 50 -2.30 -3.81 16.99
CA ASP A 50 -1.67 -2.53 16.72
C ASP A 50 -0.90 -2.59 15.40
N VAL A 51 -0.88 -1.47 14.70
CA VAL A 51 -0.23 -1.32 13.40
C VAL A 51 0.50 0.01 13.29
N VAL A 52 1.53 0.01 12.45
CA VAL A 52 2.11 1.26 11.95
C VAL A 52 1.54 1.51 10.56
N ALA A 53 0.86 2.63 10.41
CA ALA A 53 0.29 3.08 9.16
C ALA A 53 1.17 4.16 8.51
N ARG A 54 1.23 4.17 7.18
CA ARG A 54 1.79 5.27 6.39
C ARG A 54 0.79 5.70 5.32
N VAL A 55 0.43 6.97 5.34
CA VAL A 55 -0.30 7.61 4.25
C VAL A 55 0.67 8.44 3.42
N SER A 56 0.64 8.33 2.09
CA SER A 56 1.64 8.96 1.22
C SER A 56 1.12 9.33 -0.16
N LYS A 57 1.82 10.24 -0.84
CA LYS A 57 1.68 10.52 -2.28
C LYS A 57 2.66 9.68 -3.08
N ALA A 58 2.22 8.95 -4.11
CA ALA A 58 3.06 8.03 -4.86
C ALA A 58 4.17 8.73 -5.64
N VAL A 59 3.86 9.83 -6.35
CA VAL A 59 4.84 10.61 -7.12
C VAL A 59 5.45 11.73 -6.28
N GLY A 60 4.66 12.34 -5.38
CA GLY A 60 5.05 13.47 -4.56
C GLY A 60 4.77 14.81 -5.24
N THR A 61 3.57 14.96 -5.83
CA THR A 61 3.15 16.25 -6.38
C THR A 61 2.91 17.29 -5.27
N PRO A 62 3.29 18.57 -5.48
CA PRO A 62 3.13 19.62 -4.48
C PRO A 62 1.67 19.89 -4.08
N GLY A 63 1.46 20.23 -2.80
CA GLY A 63 0.18 20.75 -2.30
C GLY A 63 -1.01 19.82 -2.55
N ALA A 64 -2.09 20.37 -3.12
CA ALA A 64 -3.32 19.66 -3.45
C ALA A 64 -3.38 19.18 -4.91
N LEU A 65 -2.27 19.22 -5.65
CA LEU A 65 -2.22 18.72 -7.02
C LEU A 65 -2.54 17.21 -7.06
N PRO A 66 -3.13 16.71 -8.17
CA PRO A 66 -3.44 15.30 -8.30
C PRO A 66 -2.24 14.40 -8.07
N ASP A 67 -2.42 13.32 -7.31
CA ASP A 67 -1.46 12.22 -7.16
C ASP A 67 -2.21 10.93 -6.87
N ILE A 68 -1.53 9.79 -6.99
CA ILE A 68 -2.01 8.54 -6.44
C ILE A 68 -1.69 8.56 -4.94
N ILE A 69 -2.69 8.28 -4.11
CA ILE A 69 -2.48 8.17 -2.66
C ILE A 69 -2.22 6.71 -2.29
N GLY A 70 -1.29 6.49 -1.38
CA GLY A 70 -0.94 5.18 -0.85
C GLY A 70 -1.26 5.06 0.64
N LEU A 71 -1.77 3.90 1.04
CA LEU A 71 -1.90 3.47 2.43
C LEU A 71 -1.07 2.19 2.60
N ALA A 72 -0.06 2.26 3.47
CA ALA A 72 0.70 1.10 3.89
C ALA A 72 0.41 0.79 5.36
N LEU A 73 0.21 -0.48 5.68
CA LEU A 73 -0.01 -0.96 7.06
C LEU A 73 1.03 -2.03 7.36
N ARG A 74 1.80 -1.84 8.41
CA ARG A 74 2.71 -2.87 8.94
C ARG A 74 2.01 -3.62 10.07
N LEU A 75 1.88 -4.92 9.89
CA LEU A 75 1.32 -5.86 10.85
C LEU A 75 2.46 -6.66 11.49
N THR A 76 2.40 -6.79 12.81
CA THR A 76 3.29 -7.68 13.57
C THR A 76 2.44 -8.83 14.11
N PRO A 77 2.39 -9.99 13.43
CA PRO A 77 1.62 -11.12 13.92
C PRO A 77 2.19 -11.63 15.24
N GLN A 78 1.32 -12.06 16.16
CA GLN A 78 1.76 -12.63 17.43
C GLN A 78 2.55 -13.94 17.23
N ASP A 79 2.21 -14.72 16.21
CA ASP A 79 2.76 -16.06 15.96
C ASP A 79 3.81 -16.10 14.83
N SER A 80 4.31 -14.95 14.36
CA SER A 80 5.32 -14.87 13.28
C SER A 80 6.42 -13.92 13.69
N GLU A 81 7.68 -14.37 13.58
CA GLU A 81 8.84 -13.53 13.83
C GLU A 81 9.02 -12.41 12.80
N SER A 82 8.41 -12.53 11.62
CA SER A 82 8.51 -11.52 10.56
C SER A 82 7.23 -10.71 10.43
N PRO A 83 7.31 -9.36 10.52
CA PRO A 83 6.19 -8.49 10.19
C PRO A 83 5.93 -8.54 8.68
N TRP A 84 4.70 -8.22 8.29
CA TRP A 84 4.29 -8.16 6.89
C TRP A 84 3.52 -6.88 6.63
N ASP A 85 3.65 -6.39 5.40
CA ASP A 85 3.10 -5.10 4.99
C ASP A 85 1.92 -5.30 4.03
N ILE A 86 0.83 -4.58 4.29
CA ILE A 86 -0.28 -4.40 3.34
C ILE A 86 -0.06 -3.08 2.63
N LEU A 87 0.03 -3.12 1.29
CA LEU A 87 0.27 -1.97 0.44
C LEU A 87 -0.93 -1.71 -0.46
N LEU A 88 -1.56 -0.55 -0.30
CA LEU A 88 -2.73 -0.14 -1.08
C LEU A 88 -2.46 1.20 -1.77
N ALA A 89 -3.03 1.38 -2.95
CA ALA A 89 -2.97 2.62 -3.73
C ALA A 89 -4.37 3.01 -4.23
N SER A 90 -4.62 4.31 -4.43
CA SER A 90 -5.88 4.78 -5.00
C SER A 90 -6.10 4.22 -6.40
N ALA A 91 -7.28 3.63 -6.60
CA ALA A 91 -7.61 2.93 -7.84
C ALA A 91 -8.94 3.40 -8.42
N GLY A 92 -9.07 3.21 -9.73
CA GLY A 92 -10.30 3.46 -10.48
C GLY A 92 -11.45 2.57 -10.02
N SER A 93 -12.66 3.10 -10.12
CA SER A 93 -13.88 2.31 -9.97
C SER A 93 -14.18 1.49 -11.25
N GLY A 94 -14.98 0.43 -11.12
CA GLY A 94 -15.40 -0.44 -12.24
C GLY A 94 -14.51 -1.67 -12.48
N VAL A 95 -14.99 -2.59 -13.32
CA VAL A 95 -14.35 -3.90 -13.58
C VAL A 95 -12.95 -3.73 -14.21
N LEU A 96 -12.80 -2.79 -15.15
CA LEU A 96 -11.53 -2.49 -15.82
C LEU A 96 -10.57 -1.63 -14.97
N GLY A 97 -11.11 -0.76 -14.11
CA GLY A 97 -10.31 0.05 -13.18
C GLY A 97 -9.68 -0.77 -12.05
N ARG A 98 -10.33 -1.86 -11.64
CA ARG A 98 -9.92 -2.71 -10.51
C ARG A 98 -8.71 -3.59 -10.78
N THR A 99 -8.44 -3.93 -12.04
CA THR A 99 -7.35 -4.84 -12.40
C THR A 99 -6.01 -4.13 -12.63
N VAL A 100 -6.00 -2.84 -13.02
CA VAL A 100 -4.74 -2.14 -13.36
C VAL A 100 -4.77 -0.60 -13.14
N GLY A 101 -5.93 0.02 -12.95
CA GLY A 101 -6.07 1.47 -13.06
C GLY A 101 -5.75 2.23 -11.79
N LEU A 102 -4.48 2.57 -11.57
CA LEU A 102 -4.11 3.61 -10.60
C LEU A 102 -4.85 4.90 -10.94
N ARG A 103 -5.45 5.54 -9.93
CA ARG A 103 -6.25 6.76 -10.10
C ARG A 103 -5.62 7.92 -9.35
N PRO A 104 -5.22 9.00 -10.04
CA PRO A 104 -4.91 10.27 -9.40
C PRO A 104 -6.15 10.84 -8.70
N VAL A 105 -5.96 11.36 -7.49
CA VAL A 105 -7.00 11.97 -6.66
C VAL A 105 -6.53 13.34 -6.18
N MET A 106 -7.47 14.23 -5.91
CA MET A 106 -7.22 15.57 -5.35
C MET A 106 -7.68 15.69 -3.89
N SER A 107 -8.27 14.63 -3.32
CA SER A 107 -8.70 14.56 -1.93
C SER A 107 -8.15 13.29 -1.29
N TRP A 108 -7.85 13.37 0.01
CA TRP A 108 -7.46 12.23 0.84
C TRP A 108 -8.67 11.41 1.32
N THR A 109 -9.84 12.04 1.43
CA THR A 109 -11.05 11.44 1.99
C THR A 109 -12.00 10.95 0.90
N GLY A 110 -12.81 9.95 1.23
CA GLY A 110 -13.75 9.28 0.35
C GLY A 110 -13.11 8.41 -0.73
N GLN A 111 -11.80 8.12 -0.65
CA GLN A 111 -11.07 7.43 -1.71
C GLN A 111 -11.08 5.92 -1.49
N THR A 112 -11.19 5.17 -2.59
CA THR A 112 -11.03 3.71 -2.57
C THR A 112 -9.60 3.35 -2.96
N LEU A 113 -8.96 2.54 -2.14
CA LEU A 113 -7.62 2.00 -2.39
C LEU A 113 -7.67 0.49 -2.57
N THR A 114 -6.75 -0.05 -3.37
CA THR A 114 -6.64 -1.49 -3.62
C THR A 114 -5.19 -1.95 -3.61
N SER A 115 -4.97 -3.24 -3.35
CA SER A 115 -3.69 -3.89 -3.67
C SER A 115 -3.53 -4.02 -5.18
N LEU A 116 -2.32 -3.77 -5.71
CA LEU A 116 -2.02 -3.88 -7.14
C LEU A 116 -1.89 -5.32 -7.61
N MET A 117 -1.36 -6.17 -6.74
CA MET A 117 -1.20 -7.60 -6.98
C MET A 117 -2.11 -8.38 -6.03
N PRO A 118 -2.62 -9.54 -6.46
CA PRO A 118 -3.38 -10.39 -5.56
C PRO A 118 -2.48 -10.98 -4.48
N LEU A 119 -3.02 -11.12 -3.28
CA LEU A 119 -2.44 -11.92 -2.21
C LEU A 119 -2.93 -13.36 -2.35
N ARG A 120 -2.02 -14.33 -2.24
CA ARG A 120 -2.39 -15.75 -2.27
C ARG A 120 -2.45 -16.30 -0.85
N TYR A 121 -3.59 -16.85 -0.45
CA TYR A 121 -3.77 -17.49 0.84
C TYR A 121 -4.76 -18.65 0.73
N ARG A 122 -4.41 -19.82 1.29
CA ARG A 122 -5.22 -21.05 1.26
C ARG A 122 -5.81 -21.35 -0.14
N GLN A 123 -4.95 -21.35 -1.16
CA GLN A 123 -5.31 -21.58 -2.58
C GLN A 123 -6.27 -20.55 -3.21
N ASN A 124 -6.58 -19.45 -2.52
CA ASN A 124 -7.42 -18.37 -3.03
C ASN A 124 -6.60 -17.11 -3.28
N TYR A 125 -7.01 -16.32 -4.27
CA TYR A 125 -6.46 -15.00 -4.56
C TYR A 125 -7.36 -13.92 -3.96
N TRP A 126 -6.73 -12.97 -3.27
CA TRP A 126 -7.39 -11.89 -2.55
C TRP A 126 -6.92 -10.54 -3.08
N TRP A 127 -7.88 -9.66 -3.41
CA TRP A 127 -7.62 -8.24 -3.56
C TRP A 127 -8.15 -7.52 -2.34
N LEU A 128 -7.30 -6.71 -1.74
CA LEU A 128 -7.68 -5.91 -0.59
C LEU A 128 -8.28 -4.59 -1.05
N ARG A 129 -9.27 -4.09 -0.32
CA ARG A 129 -9.82 -2.76 -0.49
C ARG A 129 -9.85 -2.02 0.85
N ALA A 130 -9.48 -0.75 0.82
CA ALA A 130 -9.73 0.17 1.92
C ALA A 130 -10.48 1.41 1.42
N ARG A 131 -11.14 2.09 2.34
CA ARG A 131 -11.70 3.43 2.15
C ARG A 131 -11.14 4.35 3.22
N VAL A 132 -10.58 5.47 2.77
CA VAL A 132 -10.22 6.64 3.60
C VAL A 132 -11.16 7.78 3.25
#